data_AF-A0A0L7LD99-F1
#
_entry.id   AF-A0A0L7LD99-F1
#
_cell.length_a   1.000
_cell.length_b   1.000
_cell.length_c   1.000
_cell.angle_alpha   90.00
_cell.angle_beta   90.00
_cell.angle_gamma   90.00
#
_symmetry.space_group_name_H-M   'P 1'
#
loop_
_entity.id
_entity.type
_entity.pdbx_description
1 polymer ?
#
loop_
_entity_poly.entity_id
_entity_poly.type
_entity_poly.pdbx_seq_one_letter_code
_entity_poly.pdbx_strand_id
1 'polypeptide(L)'
;MQCSEYISQHGYLYENFYEIDDALRHTKHHNTEAGSEYLEMHLAIQAASNGHILPNTLTCSIFSVVGGGANKFSELRLNLKKNARSSAKTPKILSPIEFTAFYIRIYDGKVFCTNYF
;
A
#
# COMPACT_ATOMS: atom_id res chain seq x y z
N MET A 1 -3.22 -19.57 11.31
CA MET A 1 -3.65 -18.48 10.40
C MET A 1 -2.65 -18.49 9.25
N GLN A 2 -3.09 -18.77 8.02
CA GLN A 2 -2.22 -18.86 6.85
C GLN A 2 -2.29 -17.53 6.10
N CYS A 3 -1.15 -16.94 5.77
CA CYS A 3 -1.11 -15.71 4.98
C CYS A 3 -1.55 -16.03 3.54
N SER A 4 -2.43 -15.21 2.97
CA SER A 4 -2.79 -15.33 1.56
C SER A 4 -1.62 -14.88 0.70
N GLU A 5 -1.11 -15.78 -0.15
CA GLU A 5 0.01 -15.50 -1.06
C GLU A 5 -0.49 -15.44 -2.51
N TYR A 6 0.11 -14.54 -3.30
CA TYR A 6 -0.13 -14.48 -4.73
C TYR A 6 1.07 -13.95 -5.50
N ILE A 7 1.33 -14.61 -6.62
CA ILE A 7 2.39 -14.27 -7.57
C ILE A 7 1.74 -13.49 -8.71
N SER A 8 2.04 -12.19 -8.79
CA SER A 8 1.55 -11.33 -9.86
C SER A 8 2.17 -11.73 -11.20
N GLN A 9 1.36 -12.25 -12.12
CA GLN A 9 1.83 -12.66 -13.46
C GLN A 9 1.88 -11.49 -14.45
N HIS A 10 1.06 -10.46 -14.23
CA HIS A 10 0.97 -9.29 -15.11
C HIS A 10 1.17 -8.01 -14.29
N GLY A 11 2.06 -7.14 -14.75
CA GLY A 11 2.18 -5.80 -14.17
C GLY A 11 0.95 -4.97 -14.51
N TYR A 12 0.37 -4.29 -13.52
CA TYR A 12 -0.74 -3.33 -13.67
C TYR A 12 -2.13 -3.90 -14.03
N LEU A 13 -2.30 -5.23 -14.08
CA LEU A 13 -3.61 -5.86 -14.15
C LEU A 13 -4.06 -6.27 -12.74
N TYR A 14 -5.10 -5.60 -12.23
CA TYR A 14 -5.68 -5.86 -10.92
C TYR A 14 -6.76 -6.93 -11.05
N GLU A 15 -6.33 -8.20 -11.05
CA GLU A 15 -7.22 -9.35 -11.27
C GLU A 15 -7.54 -10.12 -9.97
N ASN A 16 -6.70 -9.96 -8.95
CA ASN A 16 -6.85 -10.65 -7.67
C ASN A 16 -7.09 -9.63 -6.55
N PHE A 17 -8.13 -9.88 -5.76
CA PHE A 17 -8.56 -9.02 -4.67
C PHE A 17 -8.67 -9.83 -3.39
N TYR A 18 -8.17 -9.26 -2.30
CA TYR A 18 -8.28 -9.82 -0.96
C TYR A 18 -9.23 -8.97 -0.14
N GLU A 19 -10.19 -9.63 0.50
CA GLU A 19 -11.02 -8.99 1.49
C GLU A 19 -10.22 -8.85 2.79
N ILE A 20 -10.16 -7.63 3.31
CA ILE A 20 -9.61 -7.36 4.63
C ILE A 20 -10.80 -7.46 5.59
N ASP A 21 -10.70 -8.36 6.57
CA ASP A 21 -11.73 -8.56 7.60
C ASP A 21 -12.12 -7.22 8.24
N ASP A 22 -13.42 -6.94 8.30
CA ASP A 22 -13.98 -5.74 8.93
C ASP A 22 -13.58 -5.60 10.39
N ALA A 23 -13.28 -6.71 11.09
CA ALA A 23 -12.76 -6.67 12.46
C ALA A 23 -11.29 -6.21 12.56
N LEU A 24 -10.51 -6.38 11.49
CA LEU A 24 -9.11 -5.94 11.37
C LEU A 24 -8.98 -4.55 10.75
N ARG A 25 -10.03 -4.04 10.11
CA ARG A 25 -10.19 -2.60 9.94
C ARG A 25 -10.26 -2.04 11.35
N HIS A 26 -9.14 -1.55 11.87
CA HIS A 26 -9.14 -0.71 13.05
C HIS A 26 -9.84 0.61 12.67
N THR A 27 -11.15 0.57 12.48
CA THR A 27 -12.08 1.65 12.78
C THR A 27 -12.09 1.81 14.30
N LYS A 28 -10.93 2.10 14.89
CA LYS A 28 -10.99 3.17 15.87
C LYS A 28 -11.43 4.35 15.02
N HIS A 29 -12.71 4.65 15.07
CA HIS A 29 -13.19 6.02 15.05
C HIS A 29 -12.34 6.78 16.07
N HIS A 30 -11.09 7.08 15.73
CA HIS A 30 -10.40 8.19 16.32
C HIS A 30 -11.34 9.36 16.03
N ASN A 31 -11.66 10.13 17.06
CA ASN A 31 -12.46 11.34 17.01
C ASN A 31 -11.82 12.37 16.05
N THR A 32 -11.82 12.08 14.76
CA THR A 32 -11.28 12.91 13.70
C THR A 32 -12.38 12.96 12.66
N GLU A 33 -13.05 14.11 12.70
CA GLU A 33 -13.84 14.74 11.64
C GLU A 33 -14.14 13.87 10.42
N ALA A 34 -15.43 13.72 10.11
CA ALA A 34 -15.93 13.02 8.94
C ALA A 34 -15.09 13.33 7.68
N GLY A 35 -14.27 12.36 7.23
CA GLY A 35 -13.41 12.52 6.05
C GLY A 35 -11.98 11.98 6.16
N SER A 36 -11.51 11.55 7.34
CA SER A 36 -10.17 10.95 7.46
C SER A 36 -10.17 9.47 7.06
N GLU A 37 -9.65 9.17 5.86
CA GLU A 37 -9.40 7.79 5.42
C GLU A 37 -8.22 7.19 6.21
N TYR A 38 -8.48 6.11 6.95
CA TYR A 38 -7.48 5.36 7.69
C TYR A 38 -7.38 3.94 7.12
N LEU A 39 -6.21 3.58 6.59
CA LEU A 39 -5.89 2.22 6.17
C LEU A 39 -4.54 1.83 6.76
N GLU A 40 -4.48 0.66 7.38
CA GLU A 40 -3.24 0.03 7.81
C GLU A 40 -3.18 -1.39 7.25
N MET A 41 -2.06 -1.74 6.63
CA MET A 41 -1.84 -3.05 6.03
C MET A 41 -0.44 -3.54 6.36
N HIS A 42 -0.34 -4.82 6.67
CA HIS A 42 0.91 -5.54 6.85
C HIS A 42 1.09 -6.48 5.66
N LEU A 43 2.17 -6.31 4.91
CA LEU A 43 2.40 -7.01 3.65
C LEU A 43 3.86 -7.42 3.54
N ALA A 44 4.12 -8.47 2.77
CA ALA A 44 5.46 -8.81 2.33
C ALA A 44 5.47 -8.92 0.80
N ILE A 45 6.39 -8.21 0.15
CA ILE A 45 6.49 -8.19 -1.31
C ILE A 45 7.92 -8.53 -1.72
N GLN A 46 8.05 -9.49 -2.63
CA GLN A 46 9.29 -9.75 -3.36
C GLN A 46 9.18 -9.10 -4.75
N ALA A 47 9.95 -8.03 -4.97
CA ALA A 47 10.04 -7.34 -6.25
C ALA A 47 11.30 -6.46 -6.31
N ALA A 48 11.85 -6.26 -7.51
CA ALA A 48 13.00 -5.37 -7.68
C ALA A 48 12.64 -3.89 -7.39
N SER A 49 11.45 -3.45 -7.81
CA SER A 49 10.92 -2.09 -7.62
C SER A 49 9.46 -2.00 -8.08
N ASN A 50 8.80 -0.85 -7.83
CA ASN A 50 7.47 -0.49 -8.36
C ASN A 50 6.36 -1.51 -8.05
N GLY A 51 6.22 -1.91 -6.78
CA GLY A 51 5.03 -2.63 -6.33
C GLY A 51 3.81 -1.71 -6.39
N HIS A 52 2.67 -2.22 -6.88
CA HIS A 52 1.43 -1.47 -6.97
C HIS A 52 0.35 -2.14 -6.12
N ILE A 53 -0.30 -1.36 -5.26
CA ILE A 53 -1.41 -1.82 -4.43
C ILE A 53 -2.58 -0.87 -4.71
N LEU A 54 -3.75 -1.46 -4.94
CA LEU A 54 -5.01 -0.73 -5.12
C LEU A 54 -5.93 -1.03 -3.93
N PRO A 55 -5.91 -0.21 -2.87
CA PRO A 55 -6.94 -0.28 -1.85
C PRO A 55 -8.27 0.18 -2.46
N ASN A 56 -9.24 -0.73 -2.49
CA ASN A 56 -10.61 -0.37 -2.79
C ASN A 56 -11.28 0.08 -1.49
N THR A 57 -11.39 1.40 -1.30
CA THR A 57 -12.17 1.98 -0.20
C THR A 57 -13.50 2.50 -0.77
N LEU A 58 -14.56 2.51 0.05
CA LEU A 58 -15.90 2.94 -0.36
C LEU A 58 -15.94 4.38 -0.92
N THR A 59 -14.91 5.19 -0.66
CA THR A 59 -14.86 6.63 -0.96
C THR A 59 -13.89 7.00 -2.09
N CYS A 60 -12.88 6.18 -2.41
CA CYS A 60 -11.98 6.43 -3.54
C CYS A 60 -11.11 5.22 -3.90
N SER A 61 -10.86 5.03 -5.19
CA SER A 61 -9.77 4.19 -5.67
C SER A 61 -8.44 4.93 -5.49
N ILE A 62 -7.68 4.52 -4.49
CA ILE A 62 -6.34 5.04 -4.25
C ILE A 62 -5.34 3.99 -4.73
N PHE A 63 -4.22 4.44 -5.29
CA PHE A 63 -3.10 3.59 -5.66
C PHE A 63 -1.94 3.93 -4.75
N SER A 64 -1.37 2.91 -4.12
CA SER A 64 -0.06 3.02 -3.50
C SER A 64 0.98 2.45 -4.46
N VAL A 65 1.98 3.25 -4.79
CA VAL A 65 3.20 2.80 -5.45
C VAL A 65 4.23 2.58 -4.34
N VAL A 66 4.75 1.38 -4.21
CA VAL A 66 5.78 1.02 -3.21
C VAL A 66 7.09 0.74 -3.92
N GLY A 67 8.18 1.32 -3.43
CA GLY A 67 9.49 1.17 -4.07
C GLY A 67 9.54 1.78 -5.48
N GLY A 68 8.82 2.89 -5.69
CA GLY A 68 8.90 3.71 -6.90
C GLY A 68 10.27 4.36 -7.11
N GLY A 69 10.55 4.79 -8.34
CA GLY A 69 11.79 5.49 -8.68
C GLY A 69 13.04 4.63 -8.50
N ALA A 70 12.96 3.36 -8.92
CA ALA A 70 13.97 2.35 -8.65
C ALA A 70 14.18 2.12 -7.14
N ASN A 71 13.08 1.88 -6.43
CA ASN A 71 13.07 1.51 -5.02
C ASN A 71 13.59 2.61 -4.07
N LYS A 72 13.18 3.86 -4.33
CA LYS A 72 13.62 5.05 -3.57
C LYS A 72 12.51 5.73 -2.79
N PHE A 73 11.26 5.61 -3.26
CA PHE A 73 10.11 6.27 -2.64
C PHE A 73 8.87 5.40 -2.70
N SER A 74 7.86 5.79 -1.92
CA SER A 74 6.50 5.28 -2.01
C SER A 74 5.54 6.44 -2.17
N GLU A 75 4.48 6.27 -2.96
CA GLU A 75 3.57 7.34 -3.33
C GLU A 75 2.11 6.95 -3.19
N LEU A 76 1.30 7.93 -2.84
CA LEU A 76 -0.16 7.86 -2.87
C LEU A 76 -0.67 8.59 -4.11
N ARG A 77 -1.45 7.91 -4.95
CA ARG A 77 -2.00 8.47 -6.20
C ARG A 77 -3.49 8.16 -6.29
N LEU A 78 -4.31 9.10 -6.75
CA LEU A 78 -5.71 8.82 -7.11
C LEU A 78 -5.83 8.14 -8.48
N ASN A 79 -4.84 8.35 -9.34
CA ASN A 79 -4.75 7.78 -10.68
C ASN A 79 -3.27 7.77 -11.09
N LEU A 80 -2.81 6.72 -11.77
CA LEU A 80 -1.44 6.61 -12.27
C LEU A 80 -1.03 7.77 -13.19
N LYS A 81 -1.99 8.34 -13.95
CA LYS A 81 -1.76 9.47 -14.86
C LYS A 81 -1.68 10.83 -14.16
N LYS A 82 -2.05 10.92 -12.88
CA LYS A 82 -2.02 12.16 -12.11
C LYS A 82 -0.78 12.22 -11.22
N ASN A 83 -0.44 13.44 -10.81
CA ASN A 83 0.60 13.67 -9.81
C ASN A 83 0.27 12.92 -8.51
N ALA A 84 1.32 12.51 -7.80
CA ALA A 84 1.17 11.94 -6.47
C ALA A 84 0.53 12.97 -5.53
N ARG A 85 -0.46 12.51 -4.75
CA ARG A 85 -1.06 13.28 -3.65
C ARG A 85 -0.07 13.40 -2.50
N SER A 86 0.70 12.35 -2.27
CA SER A 86 1.73 12.29 -1.24
C SER A 86 2.86 11.36 -1.66
N SER A 87 4.07 11.62 -1.16
CA SER A 87 5.27 10.82 -1.41
C SER A 87 6.07 10.70 -0.12
N ALA A 88 6.64 9.53 0.13
CA ALA A 88 7.52 9.22 1.24
C ALA A 88 8.82 8.60 0.71
N LYS A 89 9.97 8.96 1.30
CA LYS A 89 11.25 8.31 0.97
C LYS A 89 11.28 6.93 1.60
N THR A 90 11.46 5.90 0.79
CA THR A 90 11.46 4.49 1.21
C THR A 90 12.54 3.74 0.44
N PRO A 91 13.82 4.07 0.66
CA PRO A 91 14.92 3.44 -0.06
C PRO A 91 15.00 1.96 0.30
N LYS A 92 15.12 1.09 -0.71
CA LYS A 92 15.30 -0.36 -0.53
C LYS A 92 14.17 -1.02 0.29
N ILE A 93 12.93 -0.56 0.10
CA ILE A 93 11.76 -1.14 0.77
C ILE A 93 11.35 -2.49 0.15
N LEU A 94 11.79 -2.77 -1.08
CA LEU A 94 11.58 -4.06 -1.76
C LEU A 94 12.91 -4.77 -2.04
N SER A 95 12.86 -6.09 -2.20
CA SER A 95 13.99 -6.92 -2.60
C SER A 95 13.62 -7.84 -3.78
N PRO A 96 14.51 -8.03 -4.77
CA PRO A 96 14.28 -8.98 -5.86
C PRO A 96 14.49 -10.44 -5.45
N ILE A 97 15.21 -10.70 -4.35
CA ILE A 97 15.65 -12.06 -3.97
C ILE A 97 14.85 -12.65 -2.82
N GLU A 98 14.19 -11.83 -2.00
CA GLU A 98 13.43 -12.27 -0.83
C GLU A 98 12.19 -11.39 -0.61
N PHE A 99 11.19 -11.94 0.08
CA PHE A 99 10.04 -11.17 0.51
C PHE A 99 10.47 -10.14 1.56
N THR A 100 10.28 -8.85 1.26
CA THR A 100 10.49 -7.80 2.24
C THR A 100 9.17 -7.45 2.91
N ALA A 101 9.10 -7.67 4.23
CA ALA A 101 7.95 -7.30 5.03
C ALA A 101 8.01 -5.82 5.40
N PHE A 102 6.87 -5.14 5.25
CA PHE A 102 6.69 -3.75 5.67
C PHE A 102 5.22 -3.53 6.02
N TYR A 103 4.94 -2.41 6.68
CA TYR A 103 3.58 -1.95 6.84
C TYR A 103 3.35 -0.66 6.06
N ILE A 104 2.14 -0.51 5.55
CA ILE A 104 1.64 0.72 4.93
C ILE A 104 0.58 1.29 5.85
N ARG A 105 0.74 2.58 6.19
CA ARG A 105 -0.32 3.37 6.82
C ARG A 105 -0.69 4.51 5.90
N ILE A 106 -1.97 4.63 5.59
CA ILE A 106 -2.57 5.78 4.90
C ILE A 106 -3.43 6.50 5.92
N TYR A 107 -3.17 7.79 6.12
CA TYR A 107 -3.92 8.63 7.02
C TYR A 107 -3.92 10.05 6.50
N ASP A 108 -5.11 10.68 6.43
CA ASP A 108 -5.27 12.08 6.01
C ASP A 108 -4.58 12.39 4.66
N GLY A 109 -4.75 11.48 3.69
CA GLY A 109 -4.13 11.60 2.36
C GLY A 109 -2.61 11.49 2.31
N LYS A 110 -1.96 11.11 3.41
CA LYS A 110 -0.51 10.85 3.50
C LYS A 110 -0.25 9.35 3.49
N VAL A 111 0.87 8.96 2.89
CA VAL A 111 1.36 7.57 2.91
C VAL A 111 2.60 7.46 3.78
N PHE A 112 2.63 6.44 4.62
CA PHE A 112 3.78 6.04 5.42
C PHE A 112 4.05 4.57 5.10
N CYS A 113 5.28 4.25 4.72
CA CYS A 113 5.72 2.87 4.58
C CYS A 113 7.01 2.68 5.37
N THR A 114 7.08 1.60 6.15
CA THR A 114 8.24 1.31 7.01
C THR A 114 8.43 -0.20 7.10
N ASN A 115 9.68 -0.62 7.01
CA ASN A 115 10.06 -2.02 7.17
C ASN A 115 9.83 -2.47 8.61
N TYR A 116 9.62 -3.76 8.80
CA TYR A 116 9.85 -4.36 10.11
C TYR A 116 11.36 -4.37 10.39
N PHE A 117 11.75 -3.88 11.55
CA PHE A 117 13.13 -3.95 12.04
C PHE A 117 13.48 -5.37 12.45
#